data_AF-A0A523IHU1-F1
#
_entry.id   AF-A0A523IHU1-F1
#
_cell.length_a   1.000
_cell.length_b   1.000
_cell.length_c   1.000
_cell.angle_alpha   90.00
_cell.angle_beta   90.00
_cell.angle_gamma   90.00
#
_symmetry.space_group_name_H-M   'P 1'
#
loop_
_entity.id
_entity.type
_entity.pdbx_description
1 polymer ?
#
loop_
_entity_poly.entity_id
_entity_poly.type
_entity_poly.pdbx_seq_one_letter_code
_entity_poly.pdbx_strand_id
1 'polypeptide(L)' 'MKIIPGIEVFPTDANFILFKIDNADRIYAGLIEKDILIRNFNSPGRLENCMRVTIGTPGENDAFLKALTGILSS' A
#
# COMPACT_ATOMS: atom_id res chain seq x y z
N MET A 1 -2.46 -10.81 -10.97
CA MET A 1 -2.17 -9.59 -10.18
C MET A 1 -2.96 -8.46 -10.80
N LYS A 2 -3.90 -7.84 -10.08
CA LYS A 2 -4.63 -6.67 -10.61
C LYS A 2 -3.69 -5.47 -10.58
N ILE A 3 -3.49 -4.82 -11.73
CA ILE A 3 -2.75 -3.57 -11.81
C ILE A 3 -3.71 -2.46 -11.38
N ILE A 4 -3.37 -1.75 -10.31
CA ILE A 4 -4.12 -0.58 -9.87
C ILE A 4 -3.44 0.65 -10.52
N PRO A 5 -4.16 1.45 -11.33
CA PRO A 5 -3.59 2.64 -11.95
C PRO A 5 -2.99 3.58 -10.89
N GLY A 6 -1.78 4.08 -11.14
CA GLY A 6 -1.07 4.98 -10.22
C GLY A 6 -0.29 4.27 -9.10
N ILE A 7 -0.28 2.94 -9.07
CA ILE A 7 0.56 2.16 -8.15
C ILE A 7 1.68 1.48 -8.92
N GLU A 8 2.92 1.78 -8.54
CA GLU A 8 4.10 1.05 -9.00
C GLU A 8 4.43 -0.03 -7.98
N VAL A 9 4.53 -1.28 -8.42
CA VAL A 9 4.82 -2.43 -7.55
C VAL A 9 6.21 -2.96 -7.86
N PHE A 10 7.04 -3.09 -6.83
CA PHE A 10 8.37 -3.66 -6.95
C PHE A 10 8.32 -5.17 -6.72
N PRO A 11 8.94 -6.00 -7.59
CA PRO A 11 9.00 -7.44 -7.39
C PRO A 11 9.82 -7.77 -6.13
N THR A 12 9.34 -8.74 -5.34
CA THR A 12 10.03 -9.20 -4.13
C THR A 12 9.92 -10.72 -4.03
N ASP A 13 11.00 -11.36 -3.59
CA ASP A 13 11.04 -12.80 -3.29
C ASP A 13 10.74 -13.07 -1.80
N ALA A 14 9.98 -12.18 -1.14
CA ALA A 14 9.67 -12.23 0.28
C ALA A 14 8.15 -12.19 0.55
N ASN A 15 7.77 -12.33 1.82
CA ASN A 15 6.37 -12.23 2.29
C ASN A 15 5.86 -10.77 2.38
N PHE A 16 6.40 -9.86 1.58
CA PHE A 16 5.95 -8.47 1.52
C PHE A 16 6.00 -7.94 0.10
N ILE A 17 5.23 -6.89 -0.15
CA ILE A 17 5.22 -6.16 -1.41
C ILE A 17 5.59 -4.71 -1.10
N LEU A 18 6.64 -4.22 -1.74
CA LEU A 18 6.96 -2.80 -1.76
C LEU A 18 6.22 -2.17 -2.94
N PHE A 19 5.55 -1.07 -2.70
CA PHE A 19 4.84 -0.32 -3.73
C PHE A 19 5.01 1.17 -3.52
N LYS A 20 4.89 1.93 -4.61
CA LYS A 20 4.96 3.39 -4.62
C LYS A 20 3.64 3.95 -5.12
N ILE A 21 3.15 4.98 -4.45
CA ILE A 21 1.89 5.65 -4.79
C ILE A 21 1.94 7.11 -4.37
N ASP A 22 1.45 8.00 -5.24
CA ASP A 22 1.41 9.43 -4.93
C ASP A 22 0.52 9.73 -3.72
N ASN A 23 0.88 10.78 -2.97
CA ASN A 23 0.24 11.15 -1.71
C ASN A 23 0.27 10.02 -0.66
N ALA A 24 1.41 9.33 -0.54
CA ALA A 24 1.56 8.18 0.35
C ALA A 24 1.10 8.44 1.79
N ASP A 25 1.31 9.64 2.34
CA ASP A 25 0.86 9.99 3.69
C ASP A 25 -0.67 10.06 3.81
N ARG A 26 -1.38 10.58 2.79
CA ARG A 26 -2.85 10.57 2.75
C ARG A 26 -3.38 9.14 2.68
N ILE A 27 -2.77 8.32 1.82
CA ILE A 27 -3.15 6.91 1.67
C ILE A 27 -2.88 6.15 2.96
N TYR A 28 -1.72 6.35 3.58
CA TYR A 28 -1.35 5.76 4.85
C TYR A 28 -2.34 6.12 5.96
N ALA A 29 -2.67 7.41 6.12
CA ALA A 29 -3.66 7.85 7.10
C ALA A 29 -5.03 7.18 6.89
N GLY A 30 -5.52 7.12 5.64
CA GLY A 30 -6.79 6.45 5.33
C GLY A 30 -6.78 4.94 5.55
N LEU A 31 -5.62 4.28 5.45
CA LEU A 31 -5.47 2.86 5.81
C LEU A 31 -5.51 2.67 7.33
N ILE A 32 -4.86 3.54 8.10
CA ILE A 32 -4.91 3.53 9.57
C ILE A 32 -6.35 3.74 10.07
N GLU A 33 -7.11 4.65 9.47
CA GLU A 33 -8.53 4.87 9.80
C GLU A 33 -9.42 3.64 9.54
N LYS A 34 -8.94 2.69 8.72
CA LYS A 34 -9.63 1.43 8.41
C LYS A 34 -9.06 0.24 9.19
N ASP A 35 -8.28 0.49 10.24
CA ASP A 35 -7.58 -0.51 11.06
C ASP A 35 -6.56 -1.36 10.28
N ILE A 36 -5.98 -0.81 9.21
CA ILE A 36 -5.01 -1.48 8.35
C ILE A 36 -3.64 -0.83 8.52
N LEU A 37 -2.78 -1.47 9.30
CA LEU A 37 -1.41 -1.02 9.53
C LEU A 37 -0.46 -1.63 8.49
N ILE A 38 0.14 -0.76 7.69
CA ILE A 38 1.26 -1.11 6.79
C ILE A 38 2.54 -0.41 7.23
N ARG A 39 3.68 -0.75 6.62
CA ARG A 39 4.94 -0.05 6.90
C ARG A 39 5.11 1.12 5.95
N ASN A 40 5.05 2.34 6.48
CA ASN A 40 5.36 3.55 5.72
C ASN A 40 6.88 3.71 5.55
N PHE A 41 7.35 3.79 4.31
CA PHE A 41 8.75 4.07 3.95
C PHE A 41 8.90 5.44 3.28
N ASN A 42 7.83 6.24 3.23
CA ASN A 42 7.82 7.55 2.64
C ASN A 42 8.88 8.42 3.32
N SER A 43 9.92 8.74 2.57
CA SER A 43 11.04 9.55 3.04
C SER A 43 11.65 10.28 1.84
N PRO A 44 12.20 11.50 2.04
CA PRO A 44 12.79 12.27 0.94
C PRO A 44 13.87 11.46 0.18
N GLY A 45 13.80 11.48 -1.15
CA GLY A 45 14.78 10.82 -2.02
C GLY A 45 14.29 9.50 -2.61
N ARG A 46 15.11 8.44 -2.56
CA ARG A 46 14.84 7.18 -3.30
C ARG A 46 13.61 6.40 -2.82
N LEU A 47 13.14 6.64 -1.60
CA LEU A 47 11.97 5.99 -1.00
C LEU A 47 10.77 6.92 -0.88
N GLU A 48 10.80 8.05 -1.59
CA GLU A 48 9.67 8.96 -1.64
C GLU A 48 8.44 8.22 -2.15
N ASN A 49 7.32 8.38 -1.45
CA ASN A 49 6.04 7.74 -1.76
C ASN A 49 6.02 6.21 -1.67
N CYS A 50 7.06 5.58 -1.11
CA CYS A 50 7.15 4.13 -0.99
C CYS A 50 6.51 3.61 0.31
N MET A 51 5.77 2.52 0.21
CA MET A 51 5.16 1.81 1.34
C MET A 51 5.26 0.31 1.14
N ARG A 52 5.23 -0.44 2.24
CA ARG A 52 5.35 -1.90 2.23
C ARG A 52 4.17 -2.53 2.95
N VAL A 53 3.49 -3.44 2.27
CA VAL A 53 2.48 -4.32 2.85
C VAL A 53 3.05 -5.72 3.02
N THR A 54 2.81 -6.34 4.16
CA THR A 54 3.13 -7.76 4.40
C THR A 54 1.99 -8.60 3.84
N ILE A 55 2.30 -9.68 3.12
CA ILE A 55 1.29 -10.63 2.66
C ILE A 55 0.86 -11.46 3.86
N GLY A 56 -0.39 -11.26 4.28
CA GLY A 56 -1.03 -11.99 5.36
C GLY A 56 -1.93 -13.11 4.85
N THR A 57 -2.98 -13.39 5.61
CA THR A 57 -4.08 -14.26 5.22
C THR A 57 -4.85 -13.69 4.01
N PRO A 58 -5.56 -14.53 3.23
CA PRO A 58 -6.40 -14.05 2.13
C PRO A 58 -7.40 -12.96 2.55
N GLY A 59 -8.00 -13.08 3.74
CA GLY A 59 -8.94 -12.09 4.26
C GLY A 59 -8.29 -10.73 4.57
N GLU A 60 -7.09 -10.72 5.14
CA GLU A 60 -6.32 -9.48 5.37
C GLU A 60 -5.92 -8.83 4.05
N ASN A 61 -5.50 -9.63 3.07
CA ASN A 61 -5.13 -9.14 1.74
C ASN A 61 -6.33 -8.52 1.02
N ASP A 62 -7.51 -9.15 1.11
CA ASP A 62 -8.75 -8.64 0.53
C ASP A 62 -9.20 -7.34 1.22
N ALA A 63 -9.09 -7.26 2.55
CA ALA A 63 -9.40 -6.05 3.31
C ALA A 63 -8.49 -4.88 2.90
N PHE A 64 -7.18 -5.13 2.76
CA PHE A 64 -6.20 -4.16 2.27
C PHE A 64 -6.56 -3.65 0.87
N LEU A 65 -6.80 -4.56 -0.09
CA LEU A 65 -7.13 -4.17 -1.46
C LEU A 65 -8.43 -3.38 -1.54
N LYS A 66 -9.44 -3.75 -0.75
CA LYS A 66 -10.72 -3.04 -0.68
C LYS A 66 -10.56 -1.64 -0.10
N ALA A 67 -9.82 -1.51 0.99
CA ALA A 67 -9.52 -0.23 1.62
C ALA A 67 -8.75 0.69 0.68
N LEU A 68 -7.66 0.19 0.09
CA LEU A 68 -6.83 0.93 -0.85
C LEU A 68 -7.63 1.44 -2.06
N THR A 69 -8.43 0.57 -2.69
CA THR A 69 -9.27 0.95 -3.83
C THR A 69 -10.30 2.00 -3.44
N GLY A 70 -10.89 1.89 -2.25
CA GLY A 70 -11.85 2.87 -1.74
C GLY A 70 -11.24 4.26 -1.51
N ILE A 71 -10.02 4.31 -0.98
CA ILE A 71 -9.29 5.57 -0.78
C ILE A 71 -8.91 6.20 -2.13
N LEU A 72 -8.51 5.41 -3.12
CA LEU A 72 -8.11 5.90 -4.44
C LEU A 72 -9.27 6.37 -5.31
N SER A 73 -10.47 5.88 -5.05
CA SER A 73 -11.69 6.28 -5.77
C SER A 73 -12.36 7.50 -5.15
N SER A 74 -11.80 8.08 -4.07
CA SER A 74 -12.34 9.24 -3.33
C SER A 74 -11.49 10.50 -3.52
#